data_AF-A0A7V9C921-F1
#
_entry.id   AF-A0A7V9C921-F1
#
_cell.length_a   1.000
_cell.length_b   1.000
_cell.length_c   1.000
_cell.angle_alpha   90.00
_cell.angle_beta   90.00
_cell.angle_gamma   90.00
#
_symmetry.space_group_name_H-M   'P 1'
#
loop_
_entity.id
_entity.type
_entity.pdbx_description
1 polymer ?
#
loop_
_entity_poly.entity_id
_entity_poly.type
_entity_poly.pdbx_seq_one_letter_code
_entity_poly.pdbx_strand_id
1 'polypeptide(L)'
;MIKQVANNNLTLKSQNFWRRQFTGNITTRQLVYDIMFGIVLPILCFIFDPIVFSGDGFINGLVPLAQFKLFVYLSASLSILTLAVWLLASRALKSSGGIIAGILLSGAICSFLIGILILPLSILGLVFVIGALGFTPFFTAFVYLRNGIRAMKIAESHIDHPRLVNGLLSGAFLVIALPYATHVGVNRAVAQSINELTSGDARLIESGVKRLKYIGWYADLDKLVWAYSEEQDGERRRNMARAYKEITGNEIENRAAILAD
;
A
#
# COMPACT_ATOMS: atom_id res chain seq x y z
N MET A 1 6.86 -12.89 -50.57
CA MET A 1 6.25 -12.24 -49.39
C MET A 1 5.13 -13.07 -48.74
N ILE A 2 4.19 -13.67 -49.49
CA ILE A 2 3.05 -14.44 -48.93
C ILE A 2 3.46 -15.75 -48.20
N LYS A 3 4.48 -16.48 -48.69
CA LYS A 3 4.99 -17.70 -48.01
C LYS A 3 5.63 -17.44 -46.64
N GLN A 4 6.11 -16.22 -46.39
CA GLN A 4 6.77 -15.86 -45.13
C GLN A 4 5.73 -15.56 -44.02
N VAL A 5 4.55 -15.07 -44.40
CA VAL A 5 3.42 -14.85 -43.48
C VAL A 5 2.82 -16.19 -43.02
N ALA A 6 2.74 -17.19 -43.91
CA ALA A 6 2.20 -18.51 -43.58
C ALA A 6 3.09 -19.29 -42.59
N ASN A 7 4.42 -19.22 -42.72
CA ASN A 7 5.34 -19.90 -41.80
C ASN A 7 5.38 -19.28 -40.39
N ASN A 8 5.10 -17.98 -40.26
CA ASN A 8 4.98 -17.33 -38.94
C ASN A 8 3.72 -17.78 -38.18
N ASN A 9 2.65 -18.18 -38.88
CA ASN A 9 1.42 -18.62 -38.23
C ASN A 9 1.51 -20.04 -37.65
N LEU A 10 2.35 -20.91 -38.23
CA LEU A 10 2.55 -22.27 -37.72
C LEU A 10 3.45 -22.30 -36.47
N THR A 11 4.43 -21.42 -36.37
CA THR A 11 5.34 -21.34 -35.20
C THR A 11 4.69 -20.68 -33.97
N LEU A 12 3.68 -19.84 -34.16
CA LEU A 12 2.93 -19.24 -33.04
C LEU A 12 1.99 -20.23 -32.34
N LYS A 13 1.54 -21.30 -33.02
CA LYS A 13 0.56 -22.25 -32.47
C LYS A 13 1.11 -23.14 -31.35
N SER A 14 2.44 -23.24 -31.20
CA SER A 14 3.10 -24.08 -30.18
C SER A 14 3.68 -23.30 -28.99
N GLN A 15 3.61 -21.96 -28.96
CA GLN A 15 4.17 -21.24 -27.81
C GLN A 15 3.32 -21.44 -26.56
N ASN A 16 3.93 -21.94 -25.48
CA ASN A 16 3.29 -22.18 -24.18
C ASN A 16 2.56 -20.93 -23.65
N PHE A 17 1.40 -21.13 -23.01
CA PHE A 17 0.58 -20.05 -22.41
C PHE A 17 1.42 -19.09 -21.55
N TRP A 18 2.29 -19.63 -20.72
CA TRP A 18 3.17 -18.87 -19.84
C TRP A 18 4.13 -17.95 -20.60
N ARG A 19 4.72 -18.41 -21.69
CA ARG A 19 5.64 -17.60 -22.50
C ARG A 19 4.92 -16.36 -23.04
N ARG A 20 3.67 -16.52 -23.51
CA ARG A 20 2.82 -15.41 -24.01
C ARG A 20 2.46 -14.38 -22.94
N GLN A 21 2.47 -14.76 -21.65
CA GLN A 21 2.26 -13.78 -20.58
C GLN A 21 3.48 -12.86 -20.44
N PHE A 22 4.70 -13.37 -20.58
CA PHE A 22 5.93 -12.61 -20.31
C PHE A 22 6.68 -12.10 -21.54
N THR A 23 6.14 -12.27 -22.76
CA THR A 23 6.77 -11.82 -24.01
C THR A 23 5.77 -11.27 -25.00
N GLY A 24 6.21 -10.35 -25.86
CA GLY A 24 5.45 -9.87 -27.02
C GLY A 24 4.60 -8.63 -26.77
N ASN A 25 3.85 -8.24 -27.81
CA ASN A 25 2.93 -7.10 -27.75
C ASN A 25 1.75 -7.41 -26.81
N ILE A 26 1.37 -6.41 -26.01
CA ILE A 26 0.23 -6.51 -25.09
C ILE A 26 -1.05 -6.64 -25.91
N THR A 27 -1.83 -7.70 -25.66
CA THR A 27 -3.16 -7.84 -26.26
C THR A 27 -4.18 -6.99 -25.50
N THR A 28 -5.26 -6.56 -26.15
CA THR A 28 -6.31 -5.75 -25.50
C THR A 28 -6.89 -6.45 -24.26
N ARG A 29 -7.06 -7.78 -24.29
CA ARG A 29 -7.55 -8.55 -23.14
C ARG A 29 -6.56 -8.54 -21.97
N GLN A 30 -5.26 -8.63 -22.24
CA GLN A 30 -4.24 -8.52 -21.21
C GLN A 30 -4.18 -7.11 -20.60
N LEU A 31 -4.35 -6.07 -21.43
CA LEU A 31 -4.42 -4.68 -20.96
C LEU A 31 -5.61 -4.47 -20.03
N VAL A 32 -6.81 -4.92 -20.42
CA VAL A 32 -8.01 -4.84 -19.58
C VAL A 32 -7.79 -5.60 -18.26
N TYR A 33 -7.21 -6.79 -18.32
CA TYR A 33 -6.87 -7.56 -17.11
C TYR A 33 -5.90 -6.79 -16.19
N ASP A 34 -4.85 -6.19 -16.76
CA ASP A 34 -3.87 -5.42 -15.98
C ASP A 34 -4.48 -4.17 -15.33
N ILE A 35 -5.38 -3.48 -16.03
CA ILE A 35 -6.10 -2.32 -15.48
C ILE A 35 -7.04 -2.77 -14.36
N MET A 36 -7.84 -3.81 -14.59
CA MET A 36 -8.82 -4.27 -13.61
C MET A 36 -8.14 -4.78 -12.34
N PHE A 37 -7.14 -5.67 -12.45
CA PHE A 37 -6.53 -6.32 -11.30
C PHE A 37 -5.30 -5.59 -10.75
N GLY A 38 -4.63 -4.76 -11.54
CA GLY A 38 -3.46 -4.00 -11.09
C GLY A 38 -3.75 -2.56 -10.66
N ILE A 39 -4.94 -2.03 -10.96
CA ILE A 39 -5.30 -0.62 -10.66
C ILE A 39 -6.67 -0.56 -9.99
N VAL A 40 -7.74 -0.95 -10.69
CA VAL A 40 -9.12 -0.71 -10.24
C VAL A 40 -9.45 -1.49 -8.96
N LEU A 41 -9.22 -2.81 -8.96
CA LEU A 41 -9.60 -3.66 -7.84
C LEU A 41 -8.81 -3.33 -6.55
N PRO A 42 -7.48 -3.10 -6.57
CA PRO A 42 -6.77 -2.60 -5.39
C PRO A 42 -7.31 -1.28 -4.84
N ILE A 43 -7.68 -0.32 -5.71
CA ILE A 43 -8.29 0.95 -5.28
C ILE A 43 -9.63 0.69 -4.60
N LEU A 44 -10.48 -0.15 -5.20
CA LEU A 44 -11.77 -0.53 -4.59
C LEU A 44 -11.55 -1.21 -3.24
N CYS A 45 -10.57 -2.12 -3.13
CA CYS A 45 -10.21 -2.73 -1.86
C CYS A 45 -9.88 -1.66 -0.81
N PHE A 46 -9.06 -0.66 -1.13
CA PHE A 46 -8.72 0.42 -0.18
C PHE A 46 -9.91 1.32 0.20
N ILE A 47 -10.82 1.61 -0.74
CA ILE A 47 -12.04 2.38 -0.45
C ILE A 47 -12.95 1.60 0.50
N PHE A 48 -13.07 0.29 0.27
CA PHE A 48 -13.87 -0.62 1.09
C PHE A 48 -13.03 -1.32 2.17
N ASP A 49 -11.98 -0.67 2.67
CA ASP A 49 -11.14 -1.22 3.73
C ASP A 49 -11.39 -0.65 5.14
N PRO A 50 -12.62 -0.70 5.68
CA PRO A 50 -12.83 -0.41 7.08
C PRO A 50 -12.55 -1.63 7.96
N ILE A 51 -12.19 -2.81 7.43
CA ILE A 51 -12.08 -4.06 8.21
C ILE A 51 -10.65 -4.59 8.30
N VAL A 52 -9.85 -4.52 7.23
CA VAL A 52 -8.52 -5.16 7.21
C VAL A 52 -7.52 -4.35 8.02
N PHE A 53 -7.64 -3.02 8.01
CA PHE A 53 -6.78 -2.12 8.80
C PHE A 53 -7.49 -1.36 9.93
N SER A 54 -8.72 -1.73 10.29
CA SER A 54 -9.34 -1.21 11.51
C SER A 54 -8.67 -1.85 12.72
N GLY A 55 -8.06 -1.01 13.56
CA GLY A 55 -7.43 -1.41 14.82
C GLY A 55 -8.42 -1.84 15.92
N ASP A 56 -9.69 -2.10 15.60
CA ASP A 56 -10.76 -2.45 16.54
C ASP A 56 -11.34 -3.87 16.26
N GLY A 57 -10.81 -4.60 15.26
CA GLY A 57 -11.36 -5.88 14.82
C GLY A 57 -10.82 -7.11 15.57
N PHE A 58 -11.56 -8.23 15.48
CA PHE A 58 -11.17 -9.59 15.96
C PHE A 58 -9.76 -10.04 15.53
N ILE A 59 -9.17 -9.37 14.54
CA ILE A 59 -7.87 -9.67 13.93
C ILE A 59 -6.70 -9.01 14.67
N ASN A 60 -6.93 -8.05 15.57
CA ASN A 60 -5.87 -7.28 16.24
C ASN A 60 -4.79 -8.14 16.92
N GLY A 61 -5.13 -9.35 17.35
CA GLY A 61 -4.17 -10.30 17.92
C GLY A 61 -3.44 -11.20 16.91
N LEU A 62 -4.00 -11.38 15.71
CA LEU A 62 -3.50 -12.34 14.72
C LEU A 62 -2.49 -11.71 13.76
N VAL A 63 -2.71 -10.46 13.35
CA VAL A 63 -1.85 -9.79 12.39
C VAL A 63 -1.69 -8.30 12.71
N PRO A 64 -0.47 -7.81 13.00
CA PRO A 64 -0.21 -6.39 13.26
C PRO A 64 -0.20 -5.52 11.99
N LEU A 65 -1.09 -5.79 11.02
CA LEU A 65 -1.17 -5.05 9.75
C LEU A 65 -1.56 -3.60 9.94
N ALA A 66 -2.38 -3.29 10.96
CA ALA A 66 -2.83 -1.94 11.28
C ALA A 66 -1.64 -0.98 11.48
N GLN A 67 -0.55 -1.46 12.09
CA GLN A 67 0.65 -0.66 12.31
C GLN A 67 1.30 -0.27 10.97
N PHE A 68 1.27 -1.13 9.95
CA PHE A 68 1.90 -0.89 8.65
C PHE A 68 0.95 -0.28 7.60
N LYS A 69 -0.25 0.19 7.98
CA LYS A 69 -1.26 0.73 7.05
C LYS A 69 -0.69 1.77 6.08
N LEU A 70 0.02 2.77 6.61
CA LEU A 70 0.58 3.85 5.78
C LEU A 70 1.64 3.32 4.80
N PHE A 71 2.50 2.41 5.25
CA PHE A 71 3.49 1.77 4.40
C PHE A 71 2.83 1.03 3.23
N VAL A 72 1.81 0.21 3.52
CA VAL A 72 1.08 -0.57 2.51
C VAL A 72 0.39 0.36 1.51
N TYR A 73 -0.28 1.41 1.97
CA TYR A 73 -0.99 2.36 1.10
C TYR A 73 -0.05 3.13 0.18
N LEU A 74 1.08 3.62 0.71
CA LEU A 74 2.07 4.35 -0.08
C LEU A 74 2.77 3.43 -1.10
N SER A 75 3.18 2.23 -0.69
CA SER A 75 3.84 1.24 -1.57
C SER A 75 2.91 0.78 -2.69
N ALA A 76 1.65 0.50 -2.37
CA ALA A 76 0.63 0.16 -3.35
C ALA A 76 0.35 1.32 -4.31
N SER A 77 0.19 2.55 -3.79
CA SER A 77 -0.05 3.74 -4.61
C SER A 77 1.07 3.97 -5.62
N LEU A 78 2.33 3.87 -5.18
CA LEU A 78 3.49 4.03 -6.06
C LEU A 78 3.52 2.94 -7.14
N SER A 79 3.19 1.70 -6.79
CA SER A 79 3.12 0.58 -7.74
C SER A 79 2.00 0.74 -8.77
N ILE A 80 0.81 1.19 -8.33
CA ILE A 80 -0.35 1.47 -9.19
C ILE A 80 -0.02 2.58 -10.18
N LEU A 81 0.53 3.70 -9.70
CA LEU A 81 0.95 4.82 -10.54
C LEU A 81 2.02 4.41 -11.55
N THR A 82 3.00 3.63 -11.10
CA THR A 82 4.05 3.09 -11.98
C THR A 82 3.48 2.16 -13.05
N LEU A 83 2.52 1.30 -12.69
CA LEU A 83 1.83 0.45 -13.65
C LEU A 83 1.05 1.29 -14.66
N ALA A 84 0.29 2.29 -14.22
CA ALA A 84 -0.47 3.17 -15.11
C ALA A 84 0.44 3.89 -16.11
N VAL A 85 1.54 4.48 -15.64
CA VAL A 85 2.56 5.13 -16.47
C VAL A 85 3.18 4.13 -17.45
N TRP A 86 3.51 2.93 -16.98
CA TRP A 86 4.05 1.88 -17.83
C TRP A 86 3.08 1.46 -18.95
N LEU A 87 1.81 1.24 -18.63
CA LEU A 87 0.79 0.84 -19.61
C LEU A 87 0.55 1.93 -20.67
N LEU A 88 0.61 3.21 -20.29
CA LEU A 88 0.39 4.34 -21.21
C LEU A 88 1.64 4.67 -22.05
N ALA A 89 2.84 4.58 -21.47
CA ALA A 89 4.05 5.16 -22.04
C ALA A 89 5.23 4.16 -22.19
N SER A 90 4.98 2.84 -22.14
CA SER A 90 6.03 1.80 -22.25
C SER A 90 7.00 1.99 -23.42
N ARG A 91 6.52 2.49 -24.57
CA ARG A 91 7.36 2.74 -25.76
C ARG A 91 8.35 3.89 -25.57
N ALA A 92 7.98 4.91 -24.79
CA ALA A 92 8.83 6.07 -24.49
C ALA A 92 9.80 5.80 -23.33
N LEU A 93 9.42 4.92 -22.41
CA LEU A 93 10.15 4.67 -21.15
C LEU A 93 11.15 3.51 -21.22
N LYS A 94 11.66 3.18 -22.42
CA LYS A 94 12.55 2.02 -22.62
C LYS A 94 13.82 2.11 -21.77
N SER A 95 14.45 3.29 -21.74
CA SER A 95 15.68 3.53 -20.95
C SER A 95 15.43 3.52 -19.44
N SER A 96 14.21 3.86 -19.00
CA SER A 96 13.80 3.84 -17.59
C SER A 96 13.19 2.49 -17.18
N GLY A 97 13.14 1.51 -18.09
CA GLY A 97 12.46 0.24 -17.85
C GLY A 97 13.04 -0.56 -16.69
N GLY A 98 14.33 -0.39 -16.36
CA GLY A 98 14.94 -0.98 -15.17
C GLY A 98 14.32 -0.48 -13.86
N ILE A 99 14.13 0.84 -13.70
CA ILE A 99 13.49 1.43 -12.51
C ILE A 99 12.03 0.98 -12.40
N ILE A 100 11.29 1.04 -13.51
CA ILE A 100 9.90 0.59 -13.58
C ILE A 100 9.78 -0.88 -13.19
N ALA A 101 10.68 -1.73 -13.72
CA ALA A 101 10.74 -3.13 -13.36
C ALA A 101 11.02 -3.32 -11.87
N GLY A 102 11.95 -2.56 -11.28
CA GLY A 102 12.25 -2.62 -9.85
C GLY A 102 11.04 -2.33 -8.98
N ILE A 103 10.33 -1.22 -9.26
CA ILE A 103 9.12 -0.84 -8.52
C ILE A 103 8.05 -1.92 -8.64
N LEU A 104 7.75 -2.39 -9.86
CA LEU A 104 6.69 -3.37 -10.08
C LEU A 104 7.04 -4.75 -9.51
N LEU A 105 8.29 -5.20 -9.62
CA LEU A 105 8.70 -6.50 -9.06
C LEU A 105 8.65 -6.50 -7.53
N SER A 106 9.15 -5.44 -6.89
CA SER A 106 9.02 -5.29 -5.44
C SER A 106 7.55 -5.14 -5.02
N GLY A 107 6.75 -4.37 -5.76
CA GLY A 107 5.30 -4.29 -5.56
C GLY A 107 4.61 -5.65 -5.68
N ALA A 108 5.06 -6.51 -6.60
CA ALA A 108 4.55 -7.88 -6.74
C ALA A 108 4.84 -8.73 -5.50
N ILE A 109 6.07 -8.65 -4.99
CA ILE A 109 6.47 -9.36 -3.76
C ILE A 109 5.65 -8.85 -2.57
N CYS A 110 5.56 -7.54 -2.36
CA CYS A 110 4.79 -6.95 -1.27
C CYS A 110 3.30 -7.34 -1.35
N SER A 111 2.68 -7.23 -2.53
CA SER A 111 1.29 -7.62 -2.74
C SER A 111 1.05 -9.11 -2.49
N PHE A 112 1.97 -9.97 -2.91
CA PHE A 112 1.88 -11.41 -2.65
C PHE A 112 1.98 -11.75 -1.16
N LEU A 113 2.93 -11.12 -0.44
CA LEU A 113 3.10 -11.28 1.00
C LEU A 113 1.87 -10.81 1.78
N ILE A 114 1.28 -9.66 1.39
CA ILE A 114 0.01 -9.18 1.94
C ILE A 114 -1.09 -10.21 1.69
N GLY A 115 -1.17 -10.75 0.46
CA GLY A 115 -2.10 -11.81 0.09
C GLY A 115 -1.99 -13.04 1.01
N ILE A 116 -0.77 -13.53 1.26
CA ILE A 116 -0.53 -14.65 2.19
C ILE A 116 -1.02 -14.29 3.59
N LEU A 117 -0.70 -13.08 4.04
CA LEU A 117 -1.00 -12.64 5.40
C LEU A 117 -2.51 -12.53 5.66
N ILE A 118 -3.28 -12.09 4.67
CA ILE A 118 -4.75 -11.99 4.75
C ILE A 118 -5.48 -13.26 4.27
N LEU A 119 -4.75 -14.26 3.75
CA LEU A 119 -5.34 -15.47 3.18
C LEU A 119 -6.23 -16.25 4.17
N PRO A 120 -5.84 -16.48 5.44
CA PRO A 120 -6.70 -17.20 6.39
C PRO A 120 -8.06 -16.52 6.57
N LEU A 121 -8.07 -15.19 6.65
CA LEU A 121 -9.28 -14.38 6.76
C LEU A 121 -10.11 -14.41 5.48
N SER A 122 -9.43 -14.40 4.33
CA SER A 122 -10.07 -14.48 3.01
C SER A 122 -10.80 -15.80 2.82
N ILE A 123 -10.22 -16.91 3.32
CA ILE A 123 -10.84 -18.24 3.29
C ILE A 123 -12.09 -18.27 4.19
N LEU A 124 -12.00 -17.73 5.41
CA LEU A 124 -13.16 -17.65 6.32
C LEU A 124 -14.27 -16.75 5.74
N GLY A 125 -13.90 -15.60 5.17
CA GLY A 125 -14.82 -14.65 4.56
C GLY A 125 -15.44 -15.13 3.25
N LEU A 126 -14.95 -16.22 2.65
CA LEU A 126 -15.47 -16.76 1.39
C LEU A 126 -16.93 -17.19 1.51
N VAL A 127 -17.36 -17.57 2.72
CA VAL A 127 -18.76 -17.89 3.06
C VAL A 127 -19.71 -16.72 2.75
N PHE A 128 -19.22 -15.48 2.84
CA PHE A 128 -20.01 -14.27 2.64
C PHE A 128 -19.73 -13.56 1.31
N VAL A 129 -19.04 -14.22 0.36
CA VAL A 129 -18.56 -13.64 -0.92
C VAL A 129 -17.52 -12.52 -0.76
N ILE A 130 -17.53 -11.77 0.36
CA ILE A 130 -16.56 -10.73 0.73
C ILE A 130 -15.13 -11.27 0.72
N GLY A 131 -14.94 -12.53 1.13
CA GLY A 131 -13.61 -13.18 1.13
C GLY A 131 -12.96 -13.25 -0.25
N ALA A 132 -13.72 -13.17 -1.34
CA ALA A 132 -13.17 -13.11 -2.70
C ALA A 132 -12.28 -11.87 -2.91
N LEU A 133 -12.61 -10.74 -2.28
CA LEU A 133 -11.79 -9.52 -2.36
C LEU A 133 -10.42 -9.70 -1.68
N GLY A 134 -10.34 -10.58 -0.68
CA GLY A 134 -9.09 -10.92 -0.03
C GLY A 134 -8.08 -11.66 -0.93
N PHE A 135 -8.52 -12.16 -2.10
CA PHE A 135 -7.62 -12.72 -3.10
C PHE A 135 -7.04 -11.68 -4.08
N THR A 136 -7.54 -10.44 -4.05
CA THR A 136 -7.06 -9.33 -4.90
C THR A 136 -5.53 -9.21 -4.90
N PRO A 137 -4.82 -9.24 -3.75
CA PRO A 137 -3.37 -9.04 -3.74
C PRO A 137 -2.59 -10.09 -4.54
N PHE A 138 -3.12 -11.31 -4.73
CA PHE A 138 -2.49 -12.32 -5.58
C PHE A 138 -2.62 -11.98 -7.07
N PHE A 139 -3.79 -11.51 -7.49
CA PHE A 139 -3.99 -11.07 -8.88
C PHE A 139 -3.15 -9.82 -9.20
N THR A 140 -3.12 -8.85 -8.28
CA THR A 140 -2.27 -7.67 -8.36
C THR A 140 -0.80 -8.06 -8.45
N ALA A 141 -0.34 -8.98 -7.61
CA ALA A 141 1.04 -9.48 -7.63
C ALA A 141 1.40 -10.09 -8.99
N PHE A 142 0.50 -10.88 -9.57
CA PHE A 142 0.71 -11.45 -10.90
C PHE A 142 0.80 -10.38 -11.99
N VAL A 143 -0.09 -9.37 -11.97
CA VAL A 143 -0.07 -8.24 -12.91
C VAL A 143 1.25 -7.48 -12.82
N TYR A 144 1.69 -7.15 -11.60
CA TYR A 144 2.93 -6.45 -11.36
C TYR A 144 4.15 -7.26 -11.78
N LEU A 145 4.20 -8.55 -11.45
CA LEU A 145 5.29 -9.45 -11.86
C LEU A 145 5.42 -9.49 -13.38
N ARG A 146 4.28 -9.68 -14.08
CA ARG A 146 4.25 -9.75 -15.54
C ARG A 146 4.73 -8.45 -16.18
N ASN A 147 4.25 -7.30 -15.70
CA ASN A 147 4.63 -6.01 -16.25
C ASN A 147 6.06 -5.61 -15.87
N GLY A 148 6.54 -5.96 -14.67
CA GLY A 148 7.92 -5.77 -14.26
C GLY A 148 8.90 -6.56 -15.13
N ILE A 149 8.62 -7.85 -15.39
CA ILE A 149 9.46 -8.67 -16.29
C ILE A 149 9.46 -8.11 -17.72
N ARG A 150 8.31 -7.61 -18.22
CA ARG A 150 8.25 -6.98 -19.55
C ARG A 150 9.09 -5.70 -19.61
N ALA A 151 9.01 -4.85 -18.59
CA ALA A 151 9.81 -3.64 -18.48
C ALA A 151 11.30 -3.95 -18.44
N MET A 152 11.70 -4.97 -17.68
CA MET A 152 13.08 -5.44 -17.59
C MET A 152 13.61 -5.92 -18.95
N LYS A 153 12.87 -6.78 -19.65
CA LYS A 153 13.27 -7.30 -20.97
C LYS A 153 13.38 -6.19 -22.03
N ILE A 154 12.49 -5.21 -21.99
CA ILE A 154 12.57 -4.05 -22.90
C ILE A 154 13.83 -3.24 -22.58
N ALA A 155 14.10 -2.96 -21.31
CA ALA A 155 15.30 -2.23 -20.89
C ALA A 155 16.58 -2.97 -21.28
N GLU A 156 16.67 -4.29 -21.07
CA GLU A 156 17.83 -5.13 -21.41
C GLU A 156 18.28 -4.99 -22.87
N SER A 157 17.34 -4.74 -23.80
CA SER A 157 17.67 -4.51 -25.21
C SER A 157 18.17 -3.08 -25.54
N HIS A 158 18.12 -2.14 -24.58
CA HIS A 158 18.44 -0.72 -24.80
C HIS A 158 19.54 -0.18 -23.86
N ILE A 159 19.80 -0.82 -22.73
CA ILE A 159 20.82 -0.41 -21.76
C ILE A 159 21.73 -1.58 -21.38
N ASP A 160 22.95 -1.27 -20.97
CA ASP A 160 23.91 -2.25 -20.49
C ASP A 160 23.48 -2.86 -19.14
N HIS A 161 23.93 -4.09 -18.91
CA HIS A 161 23.54 -4.89 -17.75
C HIS A 161 23.77 -4.17 -16.40
N PRO A 162 24.91 -3.49 -16.15
CA PRO A 162 25.10 -2.76 -14.89
C PRO A 162 24.05 -1.66 -14.66
N ARG A 163 23.70 -0.88 -15.70
CA ARG A 163 22.65 0.15 -15.59
C ARG A 163 21.27 -0.46 -15.38
N LEU A 164 20.98 -1.62 -15.99
CA LEU A 164 19.74 -2.34 -15.74
C LEU A 164 19.62 -2.76 -14.27
N VAL A 165 20.67 -3.39 -13.72
CA VAL A 165 20.70 -3.81 -12.31
C VAL A 165 20.56 -2.61 -11.37
N ASN A 166 21.31 -1.54 -11.62
CA ASN A 166 21.21 -0.31 -10.82
C ASN A 166 19.80 0.30 -10.88
N GLY A 167 19.17 0.30 -12.07
CA GLY A 167 17.79 0.74 -12.24
C GLY A 167 16.82 -0.10 -11.43
N LEU A 168 16.91 -1.43 -11.54
CA LEU A 168 16.09 -2.38 -10.77
C LEU A 168 16.22 -2.14 -9.26
N LEU A 169 17.46 -2.08 -8.75
CA LEU A 169 17.71 -1.84 -7.32
C LEU A 169 17.20 -0.48 -6.88
N SER A 170 17.37 0.57 -7.70
CA SER A 170 16.86 1.92 -7.39
C SER A 170 15.34 1.94 -7.32
N GLY A 171 14.65 1.29 -8.26
CA GLY A 171 13.19 1.17 -8.25
C GLY A 171 12.67 0.39 -7.04
N ALA A 172 13.30 -0.74 -6.74
CA ALA A 172 12.99 -1.54 -5.56
C ALA A 172 13.21 -0.75 -4.26
N PHE A 173 14.33 -0.02 -4.17
CA PHE A 173 14.63 0.83 -3.04
C PHE A 173 13.58 1.94 -2.88
N LEU A 174 13.16 2.60 -3.96
CA LEU A 174 12.13 3.65 -3.90
C LEU A 174 10.80 3.13 -3.35
N VAL A 175 10.32 1.96 -3.78
CA VAL A 175 9.00 1.44 -3.36
C VAL A 175 8.98 0.84 -1.95
N ILE A 176 10.16 0.57 -1.37
CA ILE A 176 10.30 0.05 -0.01
C ILE A 176 10.75 1.16 0.94
N ALA A 177 11.88 1.78 0.67
CA ALA A 177 12.54 2.71 1.58
C ALA A 177 11.73 4.00 1.78
N LEU A 178 11.14 4.56 0.71
CA LEU A 178 10.37 5.80 0.82
C LEU A 178 9.09 5.61 1.66
N PRO A 179 8.20 4.64 1.36
CA PRO A 179 7.05 4.35 2.23
C PRO A 179 7.44 4.03 3.67
N TYR A 180 8.53 3.28 3.89
CA TYR A 180 8.99 2.91 5.23
C TYR A 180 9.50 4.13 6.01
N ALA A 181 10.33 4.96 5.39
CA ALA A 181 10.84 6.18 6.01
C ALA A 181 9.71 7.16 6.35
N THR A 182 8.73 7.34 5.45
CA THR A 182 7.54 8.15 5.71
C THR A 182 6.73 7.57 6.87
N HIS A 183 6.51 6.25 6.89
CA HIS A 183 5.82 5.58 7.97
C HIS A 183 6.48 5.80 9.34
N VAL A 184 7.79 5.59 9.43
CA VAL A 184 8.56 5.85 10.67
C VAL A 184 8.52 7.32 11.07
N GLY A 185 8.67 8.24 10.10
CA GLY A 185 8.62 9.68 10.36
C GLY A 185 7.27 10.13 10.92
N VAL A 186 6.17 9.68 10.32
CA VAL A 186 4.82 9.99 10.80
C VAL A 186 4.58 9.37 12.18
N ASN A 187 4.94 8.11 12.41
CA ASN A 187 4.79 7.48 13.72
C ASN A 187 5.56 8.21 14.83
N ARG A 188 6.80 8.63 14.54
CA ARG A 188 7.59 9.43 15.48
C ARG A 188 6.92 10.78 15.77
N ALA A 189 6.42 11.46 14.74
CA ALA A 189 5.72 12.74 14.90
C ALA A 189 4.42 12.60 15.72
N VAL A 190 3.65 11.52 15.50
CA VAL A 190 2.45 11.21 16.29
C VAL A 190 2.84 10.92 17.75
N ALA A 191 3.79 10.03 17.99
CA ALA A 191 4.22 9.65 19.33
C ALA A 191 4.77 10.86 20.12
N GLN A 192 5.60 11.70 19.49
CA GLN A 192 6.09 12.93 20.10
C GLN A 192 4.93 13.88 20.45
N SER A 193 3.95 14.02 19.55
CA SER A 193 2.81 14.91 19.80
C SER A 193 1.93 14.41 20.94
N ILE A 194 1.70 13.10 21.04
CA ILE A 194 0.98 12.51 22.19
C ILE A 194 1.75 12.76 23.49
N ASN A 195 3.08 12.57 23.51
CA ASN A 195 3.90 12.85 24.69
C ASN A 195 3.88 14.34 25.09
N GLU A 196 3.84 15.26 24.12
CA GLU A 196 3.69 16.69 24.38
C GLU A 196 2.31 17.01 24.98
N LEU A 197 1.23 16.40 24.47
CA LEU A 197 -0.12 16.54 25.03
C LEU A 197 -0.23 16.04 26.47
N THR A 198 0.50 14.99 26.83
CA THR A 198 0.47 14.42 28.18
C THR A 198 1.43 15.11 29.16
N SER A 199 2.35 15.96 28.69
CA SER A 199 3.39 16.61 29.52
C SER A 199 2.88 17.63 30.56
N GLY A 200 1.70 18.21 30.34
CA GLY A 200 1.13 19.28 31.18
C GLY A 200 1.58 20.71 30.84
N ASP A 201 2.59 20.90 29.96
CA ASP A 201 3.01 22.24 29.53
C ASP A 201 2.08 22.78 28.42
N ALA A 202 1.41 23.91 28.70
CA ALA A 202 0.47 24.56 27.78
C ALA A 202 1.07 24.87 26.39
N ARG A 203 2.36 25.24 26.32
CA ARG A 203 3.02 25.55 25.03
C ARG A 203 3.27 24.29 24.20
N LEU A 204 3.66 23.20 24.85
CA LEU A 204 3.86 21.90 24.19
C LEU A 204 2.52 21.32 23.72
N ILE A 205 1.46 21.51 24.51
CA ILE A 205 0.11 21.08 24.14
C ILE A 205 -0.34 21.75 22.84
N GLU A 206 -0.17 23.07 22.68
CA GLU A 206 -0.57 23.79 21.46
C GLU A 206 0.19 23.28 20.21
N SER A 207 1.50 23.05 20.34
CA SER A 207 2.33 22.45 19.27
C SER A 207 1.84 21.04 18.90
N GLY A 208 1.58 20.20 19.90
CA GLY A 208 1.08 18.84 19.72
C GLY A 208 -0.27 18.80 19.01
N VAL A 209 -1.23 19.62 19.45
CA VAL A 209 -2.55 19.76 18.81
C VAL A 209 -2.41 20.18 17.35
N LYS A 210 -1.60 21.21 17.06
CA LYS A 210 -1.42 21.72 15.70
C LYS A 210 -0.87 20.65 14.76
N ARG A 211 0.11 19.84 15.20
CA ARG A 211 0.64 18.74 14.37
C ARG A 211 -0.38 17.63 14.18
N LEU A 212 -1.04 17.20 15.25
CA LEU A 212 -2.06 16.15 15.19
C LEU A 212 -3.29 16.54 14.38
N LYS A 213 -3.63 17.83 14.24
CA LYS A 213 -4.69 18.26 13.30
C LYS A 213 -4.39 17.90 11.83
N TYR A 214 -3.13 17.94 11.40
CA TYR A 214 -2.76 17.62 10.01
C TYR A 214 -2.59 16.11 9.77
N ILE A 215 -2.16 15.36 10.78
CA ILE A 215 -1.88 13.92 10.68
C ILE A 215 -2.92 13.05 11.40
N GLY A 216 -3.97 13.67 11.96
CA GLY A 216 -4.93 13.03 12.86
C GLY A 216 -5.76 11.94 12.21
N TRP A 217 -5.94 12.00 10.89
CA TRP A 217 -6.58 10.92 10.11
C TRP A 217 -5.81 9.59 10.17
N TYR A 218 -4.53 9.63 10.52
CA TYR A 218 -3.66 8.45 10.70
C TYR A 218 -3.31 8.18 12.17
N ALA A 219 -3.36 9.20 13.04
CA ALA A 219 -2.93 9.06 14.42
C ALA A 219 -3.87 8.15 15.22
N ASP A 220 -3.30 7.14 15.87
CA ASP A 220 -3.99 6.40 16.94
C ASP A 220 -4.04 7.28 18.19
N LEU A 221 -5.21 7.88 18.41
CA LEU A 221 -5.47 8.75 19.55
C LEU A 221 -5.93 7.97 20.78
N ASP A 222 -6.10 6.65 20.72
CA ASP A 222 -6.57 5.88 21.87
C ASP A 222 -5.55 5.92 23.00
N LYS A 223 -4.25 6.04 22.71
CA LYS A 223 -3.22 6.29 23.74
C LYS A 223 -3.47 7.58 24.53
N LEU A 224 -3.98 8.63 23.88
CA LEU A 224 -4.35 9.87 24.56
C LEU A 224 -5.60 9.68 25.42
N VAL A 225 -6.55 8.86 24.96
CA VAL A 225 -7.77 8.49 25.71
C VAL A 225 -7.41 7.68 26.96
N TRP A 226 -6.51 6.71 26.84
CA TRP A 226 -6.00 5.94 27.99
C TRP A 226 -5.28 6.84 28.99
N ALA A 227 -4.38 7.72 28.52
CA ALA A 227 -3.69 8.68 29.40
C ALA A 227 -4.67 9.63 30.11
N TYR A 228 -5.75 10.05 29.43
CA TYR A 228 -6.81 10.87 30.02
C TYR A 228 -7.57 10.12 31.14
N SER A 229 -7.87 8.83 30.95
CA SER A 229 -8.60 8.02 31.93
C SER A 229 -7.79 7.74 33.19
N GLU A 230 -6.46 7.66 33.08
CA GLU A 230 -5.54 7.43 34.20
C GLU A 230 -5.18 8.73 34.96
N GLU A 231 -5.38 9.90 34.34
CA GLU A 231 -4.99 11.19 34.91
C GLU A 231 -5.89 11.61 36.09
N GLN A 232 -5.23 11.92 37.22
CA GLN A 232 -5.89 12.36 38.46
C GLN A 232 -5.93 13.89 38.58
N ASP A 233 -5.01 14.60 37.94
CA ASP A 233 -4.98 16.05 37.95
C ASP A 233 -6.09 16.63 37.05
N GLY A 234 -7.06 17.30 37.67
CA GLY A 234 -8.20 17.89 36.97
C GLY A 234 -7.86 18.98 35.96
N GLU A 235 -6.73 19.68 36.09
CA GLU A 235 -6.28 20.64 35.07
C GLU A 235 -5.70 19.92 33.85
N ARG A 236 -4.76 18.98 34.06
CA ARG A 236 -4.18 18.18 32.97
C ARG A 236 -5.24 17.39 32.22
N ARG A 237 -6.19 16.79 32.94
CA ARG A 237 -7.32 16.06 32.36
C ARG A 237 -8.21 16.95 31.48
N ARG A 238 -8.52 18.17 31.93
CA ARG A 238 -9.28 19.16 31.11
C ARG A 238 -8.50 19.60 29.87
N ASN A 239 -7.18 19.74 29.97
CA ASN A 239 -6.34 20.10 28.83
C ASN A 239 -6.29 18.98 27.78
N MET A 240 -6.17 17.71 28.19
CA MET A 240 -6.25 16.57 27.28
C MET A 240 -7.62 16.46 26.59
N ALA A 241 -8.72 16.65 27.33
CA ALA A 241 -10.07 16.68 26.75
C ALA A 241 -10.22 17.78 25.69
N ARG A 242 -9.75 19.00 26.00
CA ARG A 242 -9.77 20.12 25.04
C ARG A 242 -8.94 19.80 23.80
N ALA A 243 -7.73 19.28 23.97
CA ALA A 243 -6.85 18.91 22.87
C ALA A 243 -7.50 17.83 21.96
N TYR A 244 -8.08 16.78 22.55
CA TYR A 244 -8.76 15.73 21.81
C TYR A 244 -9.97 16.26 21.03
N LYS A 245 -10.79 17.10 21.65
CA LYS A 245 -11.92 17.76 20.99
C LYS A 245 -11.47 18.67 19.86
N GLU A 246 -10.37 19.39 20.03
CA GLU A 246 -9.82 20.22 18.97
C GLU A 246 -9.28 19.41 17.78
N ILE A 247 -8.68 18.25 18.03
CA ILE A 247 -8.13 17.38 16.98
C ILE A 247 -9.25 16.64 16.23
N THR A 248 -10.25 16.13 16.95
CA THR A 248 -11.24 15.18 16.41
C THR A 248 -12.63 15.77 16.18
N GLY A 249 -12.96 16.86 16.86
CA GLY A 249 -14.32 17.39 16.96
C GLY A 249 -15.23 16.67 17.97
N ASN A 250 -14.76 15.59 18.61
CA ASN A 250 -15.55 14.76 19.52
C ASN A 250 -15.10 14.92 20.97
N GLU A 251 -15.99 14.68 21.93
CA GLU A 251 -15.64 14.64 23.35
C GLU A 251 -14.83 13.37 23.67
N ILE A 252 -13.77 13.52 24.47
CA ILE A 252 -12.85 12.40 24.79
C ILE A 252 -13.55 11.34 25.66
N GLU A 253 -14.50 11.78 26.49
CA GLU A 253 -15.30 10.94 27.37
C GLU A 253 -16.13 9.92 26.59
N ASN A 254 -16.63 10.29 25.41
CA ASN A 254 -17.41 9.38 24.56
C ASN A 254 -16.54 8.21 24.07
N ARG A 255 -15.30 8.50 23.63
CA ARG A 255 -14.36 7.44 23.22
C ARG A 255 -13.87 6.63 24.41
N ALA A 256 -13.65 7.26 25.56
CA ALA A 256 -13.27 6.57 26.80
C ALA A 256 -14.34 5.58 27.26
N ALA A 257 -15.63 5.93 27.16
CA ALA A 257 -16.74 5.03 27.47
C ALA A 257 -16.75 3.81 26.52
N ILE A 258 -16.57 4.02 25.22
CA ILE A 258 -16.50 2.93 24.22
C ILE A 258 -15.33 1.97 24.49
N LEU A 259 -14.21 2.47 24.99
CA LEU A 259 -13.04 1.64 25.32
C LEU A 259 -13.15 0.93 26.68
N ALA A 260 -14.09 1.34 27.53
CA ALA A 260 -14.32 0.74 28.84
C ALA A 260 -15.37 -0.40 28.81
N ASP A 261 -16.23 -0.41 27.78
CA ASP A 261 -17.22 -1.46 27.50
C ASP A 261 -16.59 -2.70 26.84
#